data_AF-A0A957D199-F1
#
_entry.id   AF-A0A957D199-F1
#
_cell.length_a   1.000
_cell.length_b   1.000
_cell.length_c   1.000
_cell.angle_alpha   90.00
_cell.angle_beta   90.00
_cell.angle_gamma   90.00
#
_symmetry.space_group_name_H-M   'P 1'
#
loop_
_entity.id
_entity.type
_entity.pdbx_description
1 polymer ?
#
loop_
_entity_poly.entity_id
_entity_poly.type
_entity_poly.pdbx_seq_one_letter_code
_entity_poly.pdbx_strand_id
1 'polypeptide(L)'
;MSLSAQPSDIEQPDFPKSRRAFYWDELRPSKTAIAVSLLLLLLVMGYICSITAEAATVEVIGIFCTGPLFLLPLLALIPKNKPAARTYPLLIGSLTIAFLGMITAVFISQLPQEDATSGLAFLFFLPLPFAMMLLIPAAFLMRTVGKRLQDGMVALRVELATKLLAAHGELSFTEMARVLHMATSEVDNLLDQLKQKRTITFWMSVPYQRVMTNGRFRQKQADLLALIRKRGFIYLDDLSIEMNVPRQLITDWIYHHVHRRQLSGYINWETQGIYSMAAEKLKGNGRCPNCDSQLTLKGETVRCPACQSEILLGGS
;
A
#
# COMPACT_ATOMS: atom_id res chain seq x y z
N MET A 1 -6.32 24.20 39.04
CA MET A 1 -7.32 23.51 38.20
C MET A 1 -6.64 23.07 36.92
N SER A 2 -6.12 21.85 36.90
CA SER A 2 -5.35 21.27 35.79
C SER A 2 -6.07 20.02 35.31
N LEU A 3 -6.80 20.15 34.20
CA LEU A 3 -7.38 19.02 33.48
C LEU A 3 -6.29 18.36 32.63
N SER A 4 -5.59 17.39 33.20
CA SER A 4 -4.81 16.41 32.43
C SER A 4 -5.79 15.41 31.83
N ALA A 5 -6.15 15.61 30.56
CA ALA A 5 -6.91 14.61 29.81
C ALA A 5 -6.03 13.37 29.60
N GLN A 6 -6.42 12.26 30.21
CA GLN A 6 -5.82 10.93 29.98
C GLN A 6 -5.99 10.54 28.51
N PRO A 7 -4.93 10.09 27.81
CA PRO A 7 -5.01 9.62 26.43
C PRO A 7 -5.47 8.15 26.32
N SER A 8 -6.30 7.65 27.26
CA SER A 8 -6.70 6.23 27.30
C SER A 8 -8.03 5.92 26.59
N ASP A 9 -8.81 6.93 26.21
CA ASP A 9 -10.13 6.73 25.58
C ASP A 9 -10.12 7.20 24.13
N ILE A 10 -9.08 6.85 23.37
CA ILE A 10 -9.23 6.82 21.92
C ILE A 10 -10.08 5.58 21.64
N GLU A 11 -11.40 5.78 21.56
CA GLU A 11 -12.32 4.83 20.93
C GLU A 11 -11.61 4.28 19.71
N GLN A 12 -11.24 2.99 19.76
CA GLN A 12 -10.85 2.28 18.55
C GLN A 12 -11.93 2.63 17.54
N PRO A 13 -11.59 3.29 16.41
CA PRO A 13 -12.60 3.67 15.44
C PRO A 13 -13.40 2.42 15.18
N ASP A 14 -14.70 2.45 15.52
CA ASP A 14 -15.58 1.29 15.42
C ASP A 14 -15.69 0.99 13.93
N PHE A 15 -14.73 0.21 13.45
CA PHE A 15 -14.67 -0.24 12.07
C PHE A 15 -15.92 -1.08 11.92
N PRO A 16 -16.93 -0.61 11.15
CA PRO A 16 -18.22 -1.25 11.16
C PRO A 16 -18.02 -2.73 10.82
N LYS A 17 -18.43 -3.61 11.75
CA LYS A 17 -18.29 -5.08 11.63
C LYS A 17 -18.86 -5.60 10.30
N SER A 18 -19.70 -4.82 9.61
CA SER A 18 -20.21 -5.08 8.26
C SER A 18 -19.16 -5.06 7.14
N ARG A 19 -17.94 -4.52 7.33
CA ARG A 19 -16.90 -4.51 6.27
C ARG A 19 -16.07 -5.78 6.17
N ARG A 20 -16.06 -6.64 7.19
CA ARG A 20 -15.49 -7.99 7.02
C ARG A 20 -16.29 -8.80 6.00
N ALA A 21 -17.59 -8.56 5.85
CA ALA A 21 -18.41 -9.21 4.83
C ALA A 21 -18.04 -8.78 3.40
N PHE A 22 -17.69 -7.51 3.19
CA PHE A 22 -17.30 -7.00 1.87
C PHE A 22 -16.02 -7.67 1.33
N TYR A 23 -15.02 -7.86 2.18
CA TYR A 23 -13.75 -8.49 1.79
C TYR A 23 -13.90 -9.99 1.42
N TRP A 24 -14.75 -10.73 2.13
CA TRP A 24 -15.00 -12.14 1.81
C TRP A 24 -15.84 -12.34 0.55
N ASP A 25 -16.70 -11.39 0.19
CA ASP A 25 -17.49 -11.49 -1.04
C ASP A 25 -16.68 -11.19 -2.31
N GLU A 26 -15.54 -10.50 -2.19
CA GLU A 26 -14.67 -10.19 -3.33
C GLU A 26 -13.50 -11.20 -3.49
N LEU A 27 -13.08 -11.83 -2.39
CA LEU A 27 -12.12 -12.95 -2.37
C LEU A 27 -12.75 -14.34 -2.52
N ARG A 28 -14.08 -14.47 -2.37
CA ARG A 28 -14.77 -15.68 -2.79
C ARG A 28 -14.41 -15.90 -4.25
N PRO A 29 -13.71 -17.00 -4.60
CA PRO A 29 -13.46 -17.32 -6.00
C PRO A 29 -14.83 -17.21 -6.66
N SER A 30 -14.92 -16.32 -7.66
CA SER A 30 -16.20 -16.04 -8.27
C SER A 30 -16.84 -17.37 -8.60
N LYS A 31 -18.16 -17.51 -8.48
CA LYS A 31 -18.83 -18.79 -8.76
C LYS A 31 -18.38 -19.38 -10.11
N THR A 32 -17.96 -18.51 -11.04
CA THR A 32 -17.29 -18.85 -12.29
C THR A 32 -15.90 -19.49 -12.14
N ALA A 33 -15.02 -19.02 -11.25
CA ALA A 33 -13.70 -19.61 -11.02
C ALA A 33 -13.79 -21.01 -10.40
N ILE A 34 -14.68 -21.23 -9.42
CA ILE A 34 -14.93 -22.57 -8.86
C ILE A 34 -15.48 -23.50 -9.96
N ALA A 35 -16.45 -23.01 -10.75
CA ALA A 35 -17.02 -23.79 -11.84
C ALA A 35 -15.97 -24.14 -12.91
N VAL A 36 -15.07 -23.22 -13.24
CA VAL A 36 -13.96 -23.46 -14.19
C VAL A 36 -12.97 -24.49 -13.65
N SER A 37 -12.57 -24.43 -12.37
CA SER A 37 -11.67 -25.42 -11.78
C SER A 37 -12.30 -26.82 -11.70
N LEU A 38 -13.59 -26.91 -11.34
CA LEU A 38 -14.31 -28.18 -11.25
C LEU A 38 -14.52 -28.79 -12.65
N LEU A 39 -14.72 -27.95 -13.66
CA LEU A 39 -14.78 -28.37 -15.07
C LEU A 39 -13.43 -28.85 -15.58
N LEU A 40 -12.33 -28.16 -15.26
CA LEU A 40 -10.99 -28.58 -15.67
C LEU A 40 -10.67 -29.97 -15.08
N LEU A 41 -11.11 -30.23 -13.85
CA LEU A 41 -11.01 -31.54 -13.22
C LEU A 41 -11.87 -32.61 -13.92
N LEU A 42 -13.10 -32.26 -14.35
CA LEU A 42 -13.97 -33.16 -15.12
C LEU A 42 -13.43 -33.46 -16.53
N LEU A 43 -12.82 -32.47 -17.20
CA LEU A 43 -12.17 -32.67 -18.49
C LEU A 43 -10.93 -33.56 -18.37
N VAL A 44 -10.12 -33.38 -17.33
CA VAL A 44 -8.97 -34.25 -17.05
C VAL A 44 -9.44 -35.67 -16.73
N MET A 45 -10.50 -35.84 -15.93
CA MET A 45 -11.09 -37.15 -15.63
C MET A 45 -11.68 -37.83 -16.88
N GLY A 46 -12.37 -37.07 -17.73
CA GLY A 46 -12.91 -37.58 -19.00
C GLY A 46 -11.81 -38.00 -19.97
N TYR A 47 -10.74 -37.22 -20.05
CA TYR A 47 -9.56 -37.55 -20.85
C TYR A 47 -8.87 -38.84 -20.36
N ILE A 48 -8.70 -39.00 -19.05
CA ILE A 48 -8.12 -40.22 -18.45
C ILE A 48 -8.99 -41.44 -18.76
N CYS A 49 -10.32 -41.33 -18.65
CA CYS A 49 -11.24 -42.44 -18.97
C CYS A 49 -11.25 -42.80 -20.47
N SER A 50 -11.06 -41.82 -21.36
CA SER A 50 -11.01 -42.06 -22.80
C SER A 50 -9.79 -42.87 -23.24
N ILE A 51 -8.68 -42.83 -22.49
CA ILE A 51 -7.47 -43.59 -22.82
C ILE A 51 -7.66 -45.09 -22.51
N THR A 52 -8.61 -45.44 -21.63
CA THR A 52 -8.75 -46.81 -21.11
C THR A 52 -9.87 -47.63 -21.76
N ALA A 53 -10.65 -47.06 -22.68
CA ALA A 53 -11.89 -47.69 -23.14
C ALA A 53 -11.84 -48.06 -24.64
N GLU A 54 -12.28 -49.27 -24.97
CA GLU A 54 -12.36 -49.77 -26.35
C GLU A 54 -13.40 -48.98 -27.18
N ALA A 55 -13.18 -48.97 -28.51
CA ALA A 55 -13.68 -48.00 -29.49
C ALA A 55 -15.19 -47.69 -29.48
N ALA A 56 -16.04 -48.56 -28.94
CA ALA A 56 -17.50 -48.35 -28.89
C ALA A 56 -17.96 -47.35 -27.82
N THR A 57 -17.12 -46.98 -26.84
CA THR A 57 -17.50 -46.07 -25.75
C THR A 57 -17.14 -44.60 -25.99
N VAL A 58 -16.40 -44.30 -27.06
CA VAL A 58 -15.88 -42.95 -27.35
C VAL A 58 -17.00 -41.97 -27.73
N GLU A 59 -18.07 -42.44 -28.40
CA GLU A 59 -19.20 -41.59 -28.80
C GLU A 59 -20.04 -41.11 -27.61
N VAL A 60 -20.21 -41.96 -26.59
CA VAL A 60 -21.02 -41.61 -25.40
C VAL A 60 -20.27 -40.61 -24.51
N ILE A 61 -18.94 -40.73 -24.40
CA ILE A 61 -18.12 -39.83 -23.58
C ILE A 61 -18.06 -38.43 -24.20
N GLY A 62 -17.99 -38.31 -25.54
CA GLY A 62 -18.00 -37.02 -26.24
C GLY A 62 -19.24 -36.16 -25.98
N ILE A 63 -20.43 -36.79 -25.94
CA ILE A 63 -21.70 -36.09 -25.68
C ILE A 63 -21.80 -35.66 -24.21
N PHE A 64 -21.37 -36.51 -23.28
CA PHE A 64 -21.42 -36.21 -21.84
C PHE A 64 -20.39 -35.15 -21.41
N CYS A 65 -19.25 -35.03 -22.09
CA CYS A 65 -18.26 -33.99 -21.78
C CYS A 65 -18.59 -32.63 -22.42
N THR A 66 -19.23 -32.59 -23.59
CA THR A 66 -19.54 -31.33 -24.30
C THR A 66 -20.81 -30.63 -23.80
N GLY A 67 -21.82 -31.39 -23.35
CA GLY A 67 -23.08 -30.85 -22.83
C GLY A 67 -22.93 -29.91 -21.62
N PRO A 68 -22.18 -30.27 -20.56
CA PRO A 68 -21.97 -29.42 -19.39
C PRO A 68 -21.21 -28.12 -19.68
N LEU A 69 -20.34 -28.12 -20.70
CA LEU A 69 -19.61 -26.93 -21.17
C LEU A 69 -20.55 -25.87 -21.76
N PHE A 70 -21.70 -26.27 -22.31
CA PHE A 70 -22.70 -25.38 -22.89
C PHE A 70 -23.57 -24.65 -21.86
N LEU A 71 -23.83 -25.27 -20.70
CA LEU A 71 -24.69 -24.70 -19.65
C LEU A 71 -24.00 -23.61 -18.82
N LEU A 72 -22.67 -23.64 -18.75
CA LEU A 72 -21.85 -22.70 -17.98
C LEU A 72 -21.94 -21.22 -18.38
N PRO A 73 -21.82 -20.83 -19.66
CA PRO A 73 -21.99 -19.43 -20.08
C PRO A 73 -23.42 -18.93 -19.87
N LEU A 74 -24.42 -19.81 -20.02
CA LEU A 74 -25.82 -19.51 -19.73
C LEU A 74 -26.05 -19.24 -18.24
N LEU A 75 -25.41 -20.01 -17.35
CA LEU A 75 -25.43 -19.76 -15.91
C LEU A 75 -24.65 -18.48 -15.52
N ALA A 76 -23.58 -18.13 -16.25
CA ALA A 76 -22.79 -16.92 -16.02
C ALA A 76 -23.52 -15.62 -16.45
N LEU A 77 -24.56 -15.72 -17.29
CA LEU A 77 -25.43 -14.60 -17.70
C LEU A 77 -26.49 -14.23 -16.65
N ILE A 78 -26.73 -15.07 -15.63
CA ILE A 78 -27.82 -14.89 -14.67
C ILE A 78 -27.65 -13.72 -13.66
N PRO A 79 -26.45 -13.23 -13.27
CA PRO A 79 -26.38 -12.13 -12.31
C PRO A 79 -26.67 -10.76 -12.96
N LYS A 80 -27.87 -10.24 -12.72
CA LYS A 80 -28.49 -9.04 -13.32
C LYS A 80 -27.75 -7.68 -13.23
N ASN A 81 -26.65 -7.54 -12.48
CA ASN A 81 -26.07 -6.22 -12.18
C ASN A 81 -24.57 -6.04 -12.52
N LYS A 82 -23.95 -6.91 -13.32
CA LYS A 82 -22.54 -6.71 -13.73
C LYS A 82 -22.47 -6.04 -15.11
N PRO A 83 -21.53 -5.10 -15.31
CA PRO A 83 -21.43 -4.35 -16.57
C PRO A 83 -21.22 -5.32 -17.74
N ALA A 84 -22.10 -5.20 -18.74
CA ALA A 84 -22.20 -6.11 -19.89
C ALA A 84 -20.87 -6.38 -20.60
N ALA A 85 -19.92 -5.44 -20.52
CA ALA A 85 -18.59 -5.57 -21.09
C ALA A 85 -17.77 -6.77 -20.59
N ARG A 86 -18.07 -7.34 -19.40
CA ARG A 86 -17.35 -8.50 -18.86
C ARG A 86 -17.91 -9.85 -19.31
N THR A 87 -19.15 -9.90 -19.78
CA THR A 87 -19.86 -11.16 -20.05
C THR A 87 -19.63 -11.66 -21.48
N TYR A 88 -19.46 -10.75 -22.43
CA TYR A 88 -19.21 -11.07 -23.84
C TYR A 88 -17.98 -11.96 -24.11
N PRO A 89 -16.79 -11.73 -23.54
CA PRO A 89 -15.62 -12.56 -23.86
C PRO A 89 -15.74 -13.99 -23.32
N LEU A 90 -16.41 -14.18 -22.18
CA LEU A 90 -16.68 -15.52 -21.63
C LEU A 90 -17.69 -16.28 -22.50
N LEU A 91 -18.70 -15.58 -23.02
CA LEU A 91 -19.71 -16.15 -23.89
C LEU A 91 -19.12 -16.55 -25.24
N ILE A 92 -18.29 -15.68 -25.84
CA ILE A 92 -17.56 -15.99 -27.09
C ILE A 92 -16.63 -17.19 -26.86
N GLY A 93 -15.86 -17.21 -25.77
CA GLY A 93 -14.97 -18.32 -25.44
C GLY A 93 -15.69 -19.66 -25.31
N SER A 94 -16.84 -19.68 -24.63
CA SER A 94 -17.64 -20.90 -24.50
C SER A 94 -18.21 -21.40 -25.84
N LEU A 95 -18.72 -20.49 -26.68
CA LEU A 95 -19.23 -20.82 -28.01
C LEU A 95 -18.13 -21.38 -28.91
N THR A 96 -16.92 -20.80 -28.85
CA THR A 96 -15.78 -21.31 -29.63
C THR A 96 -15.33 -22.69 -29.18
N ILE A 97 -15.30 -22.97 -27.88
CA ILE A 97 -14.93 -24.31 -27.37
C ILE A 97 -15.98 -25.34 -27.78
N ALA A 98 -17.26 -24.97 -27.69
CA ALA A 98 -18.36 -25.84 -28.09
C ALA A 98 -18.35 -26.14 -29.59
N PHE A 99 -18.13 -25.12 -30.43
CA PHE A 99 -18.02 -25.28 -31.87
C PHE A 99 -16.84 -26.16 -32.26
N LEU A 100 -15.68 -25.97 -31.61
CA LEU A 100 -14.50 -26.80 -31.84
C LEU A 100 -14.73 -28.26 -31.43
N GLY A 101 -15.38 -28.51 -30.28
CA GLY A 101 -15.74 -29.85 -29.82
C GLY A 101 -16.70 -30.57 -30.79
N MET A 102 -17.67 -29.83 -31.35
CA MET A 102 -18.59 -30.35 -32.36
C MET A 102 -17.86 -30.73 -33.65
N ILE A 103 -16.93 -29.88 -34.13
CA ILE A 103 -16.12 -30.18 -35.32
C ILE A 103 -15.27 -31.44 -35.10
N THR A 104 -14.61 -31.57 -33.95
CA THR A 104 -13.78 -32.76 -33.67
C THR A 104 -14.62 -34.03 -33.60
N ALA A 105 -15.83 -33.98 -33.02
CA ALA A 105 -16.71 -35.15 -32.97
C ALA A 105 -17.15 -35.61 -34.37
N VAL A 106 -17.56 -34.66 -35.22
CA VAL A 106 -17.93 -34.96 -36.62
C VAL A 106 -16.74 -35.55 -37.38
N PHE A 107 -15.53 -35.01 -37.18
CA PHE A 107 -14.34 -35.49 -37.90
C PHE A 107 -13.93 -36.90 -37.48
N ILE A 108 -13.97 -37.21 -36.18
CA ILE A 108 -13.65 -38.54 -35.65
C ILE A 108 -14.61 -39.59 -36.23
N SER A 109 -15.89 -39.25 -36.40
CA SER A 109 -16.89 -40.18 -36.96
C SER A 109 -16.64 -40.59 -38.42
N GLN A 110 -15.78 -39.87 -39.15
CA GLN A 110 -15.51 -40.14 -40.57
C GLN A 110 -14.16 -40.79 -40.85
N LEU A 111 -13.32 -41.03 -39.84
CA LEU A 111 -11.99 -41.61 -40.06
C LEU A 111 -12.04 -43.15 -40.18
N PRO A 112 -11.48 -43.74 -41.25
CA PRO A 112 -11.38 -45.20 -41.40
C PRO A 112 -10.42 -45.80 -40.36
N GLN A 113 -10.77 -46.99 -39.87
CA GLN A 113 -10.15 -47.64 -38.70
C GLN A 113 -8.66 -47.99 -38.84
N GLU A 114 -8.11 -48.03 -40.07
CA GLU A 114 -6.77 -48.58 -40.32
C GLU A 114 -5.62 -47.57 -40.14
N ASP A 115 -5.90 -46.26 -40.05
CA ASP A 115 -4.88 -45.20 -39.98
C ASP A 115 -4.89 -44.40 -38.67
N ALA A 116 -5.00 -45.08 -37.52
CA ALA A 116 -5.14 -44.47 -36.20
C ALA A 116 -4.00 -43.49 -35.81
N THR A 117 -2.80 -43.68 -36.34
CA THR A 117 -1.64 -42.81 -36.05
C THR A 117 -1.69 -41.47 -36.77
N SER A 118 -2.24 -41.42 -37.99
CA SER A 118 -2.38 -40.18 -38.76
C SER A 118 -3.48 -39.27 -38.20
N GLY A 119 -4.57 -39.88 -37.69
CA GLY A 119 -5.66 -39.16 -37.03
C GLY A 119 -5.24 -38.42 -35.76
N LEU A 120 -4.30 -39.00 -34.99
CA LEU A 120 -3.75 -38.36 -33.79
C LEU A 120 -2.98 -37.09 -34.10
N ALA A 121 -2.13 -37.08 -35.14
CA ALA A 121 -1.40 -35.88 -35.52
C ALA A 121 -2.34 -34.73 -35.90
N PHE A 122 -3.41 -35.02 -36.65
CA PHE A 122 -4.42 -34.03 -37.00
C PHE A 122 -5.18 -33.49 -35.78
N LEU A 123 -5.50 -34.36 -34.81
CA LEU A 123 -6.13 -33.97 -33.54
C LEU A 123 -5.28 -32.98 -32.72
N PHE A 124 -3.95 -33.01 -32.84
CA PHE A 124 -3.08 -32.05 -32.15
C PHE A 124 -2.84 -30.76 -32.94
N PHE A 125 -2.68 -30.83 -34.27
CA PHE A 125 -2.34 -29.66 -35.08
C PHE A 125 -3.54 -28.77 -35.42
N LEU A 126 -4.72 -29.35 -35.62
CA LEU A 126 -5.93 -28.59 -35.99
C LEU A 126 -6.43 -27.64 -34.87
N PRO A 127 -6.47 -28.02 -33.58
CA PRO A 127 -6.96 -27.12 -32.53
C PRO A 127 -5.93 -26.10 -32.07
N LEU A 128 -4.64 -26.31 -32.36
CA LEU A 128 -3.56 -25.42 -31.92
C LEU A 128 -3.77 -23.94 -32.34
N PRO A 129 -4.10 -23.60 -33.60
CA PRO A 129 -4.38 -22.21 -33.98
C PRO A 129 -5.61 -21.63 -33.27
N PHE A 130 -6.65 -22.43 -33.04
CA PHE A 130 -7.85 -21.99 -32.32
C PHE A 130 -7.57 -21.78 -30.82
N ALA A 131 -6.77 -22.66 -30.21
CA ALA A 131 -6.30 -22.51 -28.84
C ALA A 131 -5.45 -21.25 -28.70
N MET A 132 -4.53 -20.96 -29.63
CA MET A 132 -3.78 -19.71 -29.63
C MET A 132 -4.70 -18.49 -29.79
N MET A 133 -5.70 -18.56 -30.68
CA MET A 133 -6.68 -17.48 -30.88
C MET A 133 -7.52 -17.19 -29.62
N LEU A 134 -7.72 -18.18 -28.74
CA LEU A 134 -8.41 -18.02 -27.46
C LEU A 134 -7.47 -17.61 -26.30
N LEU A 135 -6.26 -18.15 -26.27
CA LEU A 135 -5.28 -17.87 -25.22
C LEU A 135 -4.77 -16.43 -25.30
N ILE A 136 -4.61 -15.86 -26.50
CA ILE A 136 -4.11 -14.49 -26.67
C ILE A 136 -5.07 -13.45 -26.01
N PRO A 137 -6.38 -13.42 -26.32
CA PRO A 137 -7.33 -12.54 -25.64
C PRO A 137 -7.44 -12.81 -24.14
N ALA A 138 -7.39 -14.08 -23.72
CA ALA A 138 -7.45 -14.45 -22.31
C ALA A 138 -6.24 -13.89 -21.54
N ALA A 139 -5.02 -14.05 -22.07
CA ALA A 139 -3.80 -13.49 -21.49
C ALA A 139 -3.83 -11.95 -21.46
N PHE A 140 -4.33 -11.32 -22.53
CA PHE A 140 -4.52 -9.87 -22.58
C PHE A 140 -5.52 -9.37 -21.52
N LEU A 141 -6.64 -10.08 -21.35
CA LEU A 141 -7.63 -9.77 -20.33
C LEU A 141 -7.08 -9.98 -18.93
N MET A 142 -6.36 -11.07 -18.66
CA MET A 142 -5.71 -11.30 -17.37
C MET A 142 -4.73 -10.17 -17.03
N ARG A 143 -3.91 -9.74 -18.00
CA ARG A 143 -3.00 -8.60 -17.80
C ARG A 143 -3.74 -7.29 -17.51
N THR A 144 -4.85 -7.04 -18.22
CA THR A 144 -5.66 -5.83 -18.02
C THR A 144 -6.39 -5.83 -16.67
N VAL A 145 -6.95 -6.97 -16.29
CA VAL A 145 -7.65 -7.14 -15.00
C VAL A 145 -6.65 -7.02 -13.85
N GLY A 146 -5.45 -7.61 -14.00
CA GLY A 146 -4.38 -7.50 -13.01
C GLY A 146 -4.00 -6.05 -12.72
N LYS A 147 -3.79 -5.23 -13.76
CA LYS A 147 -3.51 -3.79 -13.61
C LYS A 147 -4.63 -3.05 -12.88
N ARG A 148 -5.88 -3.22 -13.31
CA ARG A 148 -7.02 -2.54 -12.66
C ARG A 148 -7.20 -2.94 -11.20
N LEU A 149 -6.91 -4.20 -10.86
CA LEU A 149 -6.97 -4.68 -9.49
C LEU A 149 -5.86 -4.07 -8.63
N GLN A 150 -4.65 -3.97 -9.18
CA GLN A 150 -3.54 -3.26 -8.52
C GLN A 150 -3.88 -1.78 -8.31
N ASP A 151 -4.41 -1.09 -9.32
CA ASP A 151 -4.82 0.32 -9.22
C ASP A 151 -5.91 0.53 -8.16
N GLY A 152 -6.89 -0.39 -8.08
CA GLY A 152 -7.95 -0.36 -7.07
C GLY A 152 -7.43 -0.57 -5.65
N MET A 153 -6.51 -1.52 -5.46
CA MET A 153 -5.87 -1.78 -4.17
C MET A 153 -5.04 -0.57 -3.69
N VAL A 154 -4.32 0.07 -4.61
CA VAL A 154 -3.54 1.29 -4.32
C VAL A 154 -4.49 2.44 -3.93
N ALA A 155 -5.57 2.66 -4.67
CA ALA A 155 -6.57 3.68 -4.34
C ALA A 155 -7.18 3.46 -2.94
N LEU A 156 -7.50 2.21 -2.59
CA LEU A 156 -8.02 1.87 -1.27
C LEU A 156 -6.98 2.12 -0.16
N ARG A 157 -5.72 1.74 -0.37
CA ARG A 157 -4.63 2.02 0.57
C ARG A 157 -4.44 3.52 0.80
N VAL A 158 -4.52 4.33 -0.25
CA VAL A 158 -4.46 5.79 -0.17
C VAL A 158 -5.61 6.34 0.69
N GLU A 159 -6.84 5.84 0.48
CA GLU A 159 -8.01 6.26 1.28
C GLU A 159 -7.86 5.87 2.76
N LEU A 160 -7.42 4.64 3.03
CA LEU A 160 -7.19 4.16 4.40
C LEU A 160 -6.06 4.94 5.08
N ALA A 161 -4.93 5.16 4.41
CA ALA A 161 -3.82 5.95 4.94
C ALA A 161 -4.25 7.39 5.28
N THR A 162 -5.08 7.99 4.41
CA THR A 162 -5.67 9.32 4.63
C THR A 162 -6.50 9.35 5.92
N LYS A 163 -7.35 8.34 6.13
CA LYS A 163 -8.18 8.22 7.33
C LYS A 163 -7.35 7.97 8.58
N LEU A 164 -6.33 7.11 8.50
CA LEU A 164 -5.43 6.81 9.62
C LEU A 164 -4.62 8.04 10.04
N LEU A 165 -4.08 8.79 9.08
CA LEU A 165 -3.35 10.03 9.37
C LEU A 165 -4.27 11.09 9.98
N ALA A 166 -5.50 11.22 9.48
CA ALA A 166 -6.49 12.13 10.04
C ALA A 166 -6.90 11.75 11.48
N ALA A 167 -6.99 10.45 11.79
CA ALA A 167 -7.38 9.95 13.10
C ALA A 167 -6.25 10.06 14.14
N HIS A 168 -5.04 9.60 13.80
CA HIS A 168 -3.94 9.53 14.76
C HIS A 168 -3.07 10.80 14.80
N GLY A 169 -3.04 11.58 13.72
CA GLY A 169 -2.22 12.78 13.58
C GLY A 169 -0.72 12.51 13.42
N GLU A 170 -0.19 11.40 13.94
CA GLU A 170 1.20 10.94 13.86
C GLU A 170 1.23 9.41 13.73
N LEU A 171 2.00 8.89 12.78
CA LEU A 171 2.19 7.45 12.56
C LEU A 171 3.64 7.14 12.17
N SER A 172 4.16 6.02 12.65
CA SER A 172 5.41 5.45 12.15
C SER A 172 5.18 4.64 10.87
N PHE A 173 6.21 4.48 10.02
CA PHE A 173 6.08 3.69 8.80
C PHE A 173 5.79 2.21 9.12
N THR A 174 6.35 1.68 10.22
CA THR A 174 6.11 0.30 10.65
C THR A 174 4.66 0.08 11.10
N GLU A 175 4.08 1.04 11.80
CA GLU A 175 2.68 1.03 12.19
C GLU A 175 1.76 1.18 10.98
N MET A 176 2.04 2.13 10.08
CA MET A 176 1.29 2.30 8.85
C MET A 176 1.35 1.05 7.96
N ALA A 177 2.54 0.44 7.80
CA ALA A 177 2.73 -0.82 7.09
C ALA A 177 1.92 -1.96 7.70
N ARG A 178 1.92 -2.08 9.03
CA ARG A 178 1.17 -3.10 9.77
C ARG A 178 -0.33 -2.95 9.57
N VAL A 179 -0.86 -1.74 9.68
CA VAL A 179 -2.30 -1.47 9.54
C VAL A 179 -2.77 -1.62 8.09
N LEU A 180 -1.95 -1.23 7.12
CA LEU A 180 -2.28 -1.32 5.69
C LEU A 180 -1.92 -2.68 5.06
N HIS A 181 -1.38 -3.62 5.84
CA HIS A 181 -0.92 -4.93 5.38
C HIS A 181 0.01 -4.84 4.17
N MET A 182 1.04 -3.99 4.27
CA MET A 182 2.03 -3.80 3.20
C MET A 182 3.46 -3.79 3.75
N ALA A 183 4.44 -3.94 2.88
CA ALA A 183 5.84 -3.84 3.27
C ALA A 183 6.18 -2.40 3.66
N THR A 184 7.08 -2.21 4.63
CA THR A 184 7.55 -0.88 5.07
C THR A 184 8.20 -0.08 3.94
N SER A 185 8.84 -0.76 2.98
CA SER A 185 9.41 -0.13 1.77
C SER A 185 8.35 0.41 0.81
N GLU A 186 7.11 -0.12 0.82
CA GLU A 186 6.02 0.38 -0.01
C GLU A 186 5.36 1.63 0.57
N VAL A 187 5.57 1.92 1.86
CA VAL A 187 4.95 3.06 2.54
C VAL A 187 5.44 4.39 1.96
N ASP A 188 6.72 4.49 1.59
CA ASP A 188 7.28 5.71 1.00
C ASP A 188 6.61 6.05 -0.35
N ASN A 189 6.48 5.05 -1.23
CA ASN A 189 5.75 5.18 -2.50
C ASN A 189 4.29 5.59 -2.28
N LEU A 190 3.63 5.07 -1.24
CA LEU A 190 2.25 5.44 -0.90
C LEU A 190 2.16 6.90 -0.44
N LEU A 191 3.12 7.36 0.37
CA LEU A 191 3.19 8.73 0.85
C LEU A 191 3.49 9.70 -0.29
N ASP A 192 4.35 9.34 -1.24
CA ASP A 192 4.57 10.13 -2.45
C ASP A 192 3.30 10.26 -3.30
N GLN A 193 2.52 9.19 -3.45
CA GLN A 193 1.22 9.25 -4.11
C GLN A 193 0.22 10.14 -3.37
N LEU A 194 0.19 10.08 -2.03
CA LEU A 194 -0.63 10.97 -1.21
C LEU A 194 -0.25 12.44 -1.40
N LYS A 195 1.06 12.72 -1.45
CA LYS A 195 1.60 14.07 -1.72
C LYS A 195 1.22 14.55 -3.12
N GLN A 196 1.31 13.69 -4.13
CA GLN A 196 0.94 14.01 -5.51
C GLN A 196 -0.56 14.32 -5.65
N LYS A 197 -1.42 13.55 -4.97
CA LYS A 197 -2.88 13.76 -4.99
C LYS A 197 -3.35 14.97 -4.19
N ARG A 198 -2.47 15.58 -3.37
CA ARG A 198 -2.77 16.74 -2.50
C ARG A 198 -3.97 16.53 -1.57
N THR A 199 -4.29 15.28 -1.22
CA THR A 199 -5.44 14.95 -0.36
C THR A 199 -5.25 15.49 1.06
N ILE A 200 -4.03 15.37 1.60
CA ILE A 200 -3.65 15.84 2.93
C ILE A 200 -2.25 16.45 2.85
N THR A 201 -2.04 17.55 3.57
CA THR A 201 -0.71 18.10 3.81
C THR A 201 -0.12 17.52 5.10
N PHE A 202 1.02 16.85 4.97
CA PHE A 202 1.73 16.23 6.08
C PHE A 202 3.22 16.53 5.99
N TRP A 203 3.89 16.42 7.13
CA TRP A 203 5.34 16.46 7.25
C TRP A 203 5.87 15.03 7.44
N MET A 204 6.92 14.68 6.72
CA MET A 204 7.51 13.34 6.76
C MET A 204 9.00 13.45 7.06
N SER A 205 9.47 12.63 8.01
CA SER A 205 10.89 12.41 8.21
C SER A 205 11.28 11.04 7.69
N VAL A 206 12.00 11.03 6.57
CA VAL A 206 12.59 9.82 5.99
C VAL A 206 13.55 9.12 6.98
N PRO A 207 14.51 9.79 7.63
CA PRO A 207 15.47 9.10 8.50
C PRO A 207 14.82 8.46 9.74
N TYR A 208 13.73 9.05 10.27
CA TYR A 208 13.04 8.51 11.45
C TYR A 208 11.79 7.71 11.10
N GLN A 209 11.47 7.53 9.82
CA GLN A 209 10.30 6.80 9.34
C GLN A 209 9.01 7.20 10.05
N ARG A 210 8.77 8.52 10.17
CA ARG A 210 7.57 9.08 10.81
C ARG A 210 6.85 10.05 9.89
N VAL A 211 5.53 10.00 9.94
CA VAL A 211 4.62 10.90 9.21
C VAL A 211 3.74 11.60 10.22
N MET A 212 3.64 12.92 10.12
CA MET A 212 2.82 13.75 10.98
C MET A 212 1.95 14.66 10.13
N THR A 213 0.68 14.79 10.48
CA THR A 213 -0.17 15.83 9.91
C THR A 213 0.39 17.21 10.25
N ASN A 214 0.16 18.20 9.38
CA ASN A 214 0.66 19.56 9.63
C ASN A 214 0.18 20.16 10.96
N GLY A 215 -1.06 19.84 11.37
CA GLY A 215 -1.60 20.28 12.67
C GLY A 215 -0.81 19.68 13.84
N ARG A 216 -0.61 18.36 13.83
CA ARG A 216 0.14 17.65 14.87
C ARG A 216 1.61 18.08 14.93
N PHE A 217 2.23 18.30 13.77
CA PHE A 217 3.59 18.81 13.67
C PHE A 217 3.72 20.20 14.29
N ARG A 218 2.82 21.14 13.95
CA ARG A 218 2.79 22.48 14.55
C ARG A 218 2.57 22.45 16.06
N GLN A 219 1.70 21.57 16.54
CA GLN A 219 1.47 21.37 17.97
C GLN A 219 2.76 20.93 18.68
N LYS A 220 3.44 19.90 18.18
CA LYS A 220 4.72 19.42 18.74
C LYS A 220 5.81 20.48 18.72
N GLN A 221 5.87 21.31 17.68
CA GLN A 221 6.79 22.44 17.61
C GLN A 221 6.46 23.53 18.66
N ALA A 222 5.18 23.81 18.87
CA ALA A 222 4.75 24.75 19.91
C ALA A 222 5.05 24.20 21.32
N ASP A 223 4.80 22.92 21.55
CA ASP A 223 5.08 22.23 22.82
C ASP A 223 6.59 22.23 23.12
N LEU A 224 7.43 21.97 22.12
CA LEU A 224 8.88 22.08 22.21
C LEU A 224 9.32 23.46 22.71
N LEU A 225 8.85 24.52 22.04
CA LEU A 225 9.19 25.89 22.42
C LEU A 225 8.67 26.24 23.82
N ALA A 226 7.47 25.78 24.18
CA ALA A 226 6.89 26.00 25.49
C ALA A 226 7.71 25.33 26.60
N LEU A 227 8.16 24.08 26.39
CA LEU A 227 9.01 23.35 27.33
C LEU A 227 10.36 24.04 27.53
N ILE A 228 11.03 24.43 26.45
CA ILE A 228 12.32 25.13 26.50
C ILE A 228 12.19 26.46 27.26
N ARG A 229 11.17 27.26 26.94
CA ARG A 229 10.91 28.55 27.61
C ARG A 229 10.55 28.40 29.09
N LYS A 230 9.79 27.35 29.44
CA LYS A 230 9.33 27.12 30.81
C LYS A 230 10.47 26.68 31.73
N ARG A 231 11.33 25.76 31.27
CA ARG A 231 12.41 25.22 32.11
C ARG A 231 13.66 26.09 32.13
N GLY A 232 13.88 26.92 31.10
CA GLY A 232 15.10 27.71 30.96
C GLY A 232 16.31 26.87 30.53
N PHE A 233 16.45 25.67 31.09
CA PHE A 233 17.44 24.66 30.73
C PHE A 233 16.80 23.27 30.66
N ILE A 234 17.14 22.50 29.63
CA ILE A 234 16.72 21.09 29.51
C ILE A 234 17.75 20.28 28.72
N TYR A 235 17.99 19.03 29.14
CA TYR A 235 18.78 18.09 28.37
C TYR A 235 18.00 17.58 27.16
N LEU A 236 18.68 17.39 26.03
CA LEU A 236 18.10 16.82 24.81
C LEU A 236 17.49 15.43 25.03
N ASP A 237 18.04 14.65 25.96
CA ASP A 237 17.51 13.33 26.32
C ASP A 237 16.19 13.40 27.08
N ASP A 238 16.11 14.25 28.10
CA ASP A 238 14.86 14.47 28.84
C ASP A 238 13.76 14.95 27.89
N LEU A 239 14.11 15.85 26.97
CA LEU A 239 13.20 16.35 25.95
C LEU A 239 12.77 15.25 24.97
N SER A 240 13.68 14.34 24.60
CA SER A 240 13.36 13.18 23.74
C SER A 240 12.38 12.22 24.39
N ILE A 241 12.53 11.98 25.70
CA ILE A 241 11.65 11.13 26.50
C ILE A 241 10.30 11.82 26.68
N GLU A 242 10.29 13.09 27.09
CA GLU A 242 9.07 13.87 27.35
C GLU A 242 8.23 14.05 26.09
N MET A 243 8.86 14.27 24.94
CA MET A 243 8.15 14.45 23.68
C MET A 243 7.90 13.15 22.91
N ASN A 244 8.55 12.04 23.30
CA ASN A 244 8.60 10.78 22.54
C ASN A 244 9.05 10.99 21.08
N VAL A 245 10.12 11.79 20.90
CA VAL A 245 10.69 12.15 19.60
C VAL A 245 12.20 11.88 19.64
N PRO A 246 12.80 11.27 18.61
CA PRO A 246 14.24 11.05 18.56
C PRO A 246 15.04 12.34 18.74
N ARG A 247 16.17 12.26 19.47
CA ARG A 247 17.04 13.40 19.77
C ARG A 247 17.42 14.21 18.53
N GLN A 248 17.80 13.51 17.47
CA GLN A 248 18.24 14.12 16.22
C GLN A 248 17.10 14.91 15.53
N LEU A 249 15.85 14.42 15.62
CA LEU A 249 14.69 15.14 15.09
C LEU A 249 14.39 16.42 15.90
N ILE A 250 14.57 16.37 17.23
CA ILE A 250 14.46 17.55 18.09
C ILE A 250 15.51 18.59 17.70
N THR A 251 16.76 18.16 17.47
CA THR A 251 17.83 19.03 16.99
C THR A 251 17.45 19.72 15.67
N ASP A 252 16.91 18.98 14.70
CA ASP A 252 16.44 19.54 13.43
C ASP A 252 15.33 20.58 13.64
N TRP A 253 14.38 20.31 14.55
CA TRP A 253 13.31 21.26 14.88
C TRP A 253 13.85 22.52 15.54
N ILE A 254 14.81 22.39 16.46
CA ILE A 254 15.47 23.52 17.10
C ILE A 254 16.15 24.38 16.04
N TYR A 255 16.97 23.79 15.17
CA TYR A 255 17.59 24.54 14.07
C TYR A 255 16.54 25.24 13.21
N HIS A 256 15.44 24.57 12.85
CA HIS A 256 14.35 25.22 12.10
C HIS A 256 13.71 26.40 12.84
N HIS A 257 13.61 26.36 14.17
CA HIS A 257 13.11 27.49 14.96
C HIS A 257 14.12 28.64 15.07
N VAL A 258 15.41 28.33 15.11
CA VAL A 258 16.49 29.33 15.13
C VAL A 258 16.53 30.10 13.82
N HIS A 259 16.52 29.40 12.68
CA HIS A 259 16.45 30.02 11.35
C HIS A 259 15.17 30.87 11.18
N ARG A 260 14.06 30.47 11.81
CA ARG A 260 12.81 31.26 11.84
C ARG A 260 12.79 32.36 12.91
N ARG A 261 13.88 32.55 13.65
CA ARG A 261 14.01 33.57 14.69
C ARG A 261 13.02 33.44 15.86
N GLN A 262 12.48 32.25 16.07
CA GLN A 262 11.46 31.97 17.10
C GLN A 262 12.07 31.52 18.44
N LEU A 263 13.36 31.17 18.42
CA LEU A 263 14.12 30.69 19.56
C LEU A 263 15.47 31.39 19.63
N SER A 264 15.82 31.89 20.81
CA SER A 264 17.15 32.44 21.12
C SER A 264 17.70 31.72 22.33
N GLY A 265 18.99 31.39 22.30
CA GLY A 265 19.61 30.55 23.31
C GLY A 265 20.99 30.07 22.89
N TYR A 266 21.47 29.03 23.56
CA TYR A 266 22.66 28.30 23.12
C TYR A 266 22.51 26.81 23.42
N ILE A 267 23.14 25.98 22.60
CA ILE A 267 23.23 24.53 22.81
C ILE A 267 24.67 24.22 23.17
N ASN A 268 24.87 23.50 24.27
CA ASN A 268 26.13 22.88 24.59
C ASN A 268 26.08 21.43 24.12
N TRP A 269 26.78 21.13 23.01
CA TRP A 269 26.80 19.79 22.41
C TRP A 269 27.57 18.76 23.25
N GLU A 270 28.48 19.19 24.11
CA GLU A 270 29.21 18.29 25.01
C GLU A 270 28.28 17.77 26.11
N THR A 271 27.52 18.67 26.73
CA THR A 271 26.52 18.33 27.76
C THR A 271 25.15 17.92 27.20
N GLN A 272 24.95 18.05 25.88
CA GLN A 272 23.67 17.86 25.20
C GLN A 272 22.53 18.71 25.82
N GLY A 273 22.87 19.86 26.37
CA GLY A 273 21.95 20.76 27.08
C GLY A 273 21.54 21.97 26.24
N ILE A 274 20.26 22.32 26.29
CA ILE A 274 19.70 23.52 25.64
C ILE A 274 19.41 24.56 26.70
N TYR A 275 19.96 25.75 26.53
CA TYR A 275 19.72 26.90 27.39
C TYR A 275 18.90 27.94 26.63
N SER A 276 17.68 28.19 27.11
CA SER A 276 16.85 29.29 26.62
C SER A 276 17.32 30.57 27.30
N MET A 277 17.69 31.59 26.52
CA MET A 277 18.00 32.91 27.05
C MET A 277 17.36 33.99 26.18
N ALA A 278 16.95 35.08 26.81
CA ALA A 278 16.44 36.24 26.09
C ALA A 278 17.48 36.72 25.06
N ALA A 279 17.04 36.91 23.81
CA ALA A 279 17.89 37.31 22.68
C ALA A 279 18.68 38.60 22.99
N GLU A 280 18.08 39.52 23.73
CA GLU A 280 18.67 40.79 24.14
C GLU A 280 19.91 40.60 25.04
N LYS A 281 19.86 39.64 25.96
CA LYS A 281 20.98 39.33 26.87
C LYS A 281 22.18 38.73 26.13
N LEU A 282 21.94 38.00 25.04
CA LEU A 282 22.98 37.39 24.21
C LEU A 282 23.67 38.42 23.29
N LYS A 283 22.89 39.33 22.69
CA LYS A 283 23.42 40.36 21.78
C LYS A 283 24.21 41.45 22.52
N GLY A 284 23.77 41.85 23.72
CA GLY A 284 24.34 42.98 24.44
C GLY A 284 25.79 42.79 24.93
N ASN A 285 26.20 41.55 25.21
CA ASN A 285 27.46 41.31 25.92
C ASN A 285 28.62 40.92 25.00
N GLY A 286 28.39 40.48 23.75
CA GLY A 286 29.44 40.00 22.85
C GLY A 286 30.33 38.89 23.45
N ARG A 287 29.83 38.19 24.47
CA ARG A 287 30.55 37.19 25.27
C ARG A 287 29.74 35.92 25.37
N CYS A 288 30.44 34.79 25.46
CA CYS A 288 29.82 33.48 25.57
C CYS A 288 29.18 33.31 26.95
N PRO A 289 27.89 32.98 27.05
CA PRO A 289 27.24 32.81 28.36
C PRO A 289 27.71 31.58 29.15
N ASN A 290 28.40 30.65 28.50
CA ASN A 290 28.90 29.43 29.12
C ASN A 290 30.34 29.59 29.69
N CYS A 291 31.18 30.45 29.11
CA CYS A 291 32.60 30.57 29.48
C CYS A 291 33.16 32.00 29.47
N ASP A 292 32.29 33.00 29.25
CA ASP A 292 32.62 34.44 29.17
C ASP A 292 33.65 34.86 28.11
N SER A 293 34.07 33.96 27.22
CA SER A 293 34.98 34.28 26.12
C SER A 293 34.37 35.32 25.17
N GLN A 294 35.18 36.23 24.62
CA GLN A 294 34.74 37.17 23.60
C GLN A 294 34.30 36.44 22.31
N LEU A 295 33.18 36.86 21.74
CA LEU A 295 32.58 36.25 20.55
C LEU A 295 32.49 37.25 19.40
N THR A 296 32.91 36.80 18.23
CA THR A 296 32.71 37.52 16.99
C THR A 296 31.39 37.05 16.37
N LEU A 297 30.31 37.80 16.61
CA LEU A 297 28.98 37.46 16.11
C LEU A 297 28.91 37.65 14.59
N LYS A 298 29.10 36.57 13.83
CA LYS A 298 28.94 36.54 12.36
C LYS A 298 27.90 35.47 11.99
N GLY A 299 26.65 35.87 11.81
CA GLY A 299 25.55 35.00 11.38
C GLY A 299 24.54 34.63 12.48
N GLU A 300 23.61 33.74 12.13
CA GLU A 300 22.52 33.28 13.02
C GLU A 300 22.97 32.20 14.02
N THR A 301 24.04 31.47 13.67
CA THR A 301 24.63 30.41 14.48
C THR A 301 26.12 30.68 14.65
N VAL A 302 26.59 30.86 15.89
CA VAL A 302 27.98 31.18 16.20
C VAL A 302 28.53 30.15 17.18
N ARG A 303 29.60 29.42 16.79
CA ARG A 303 30.29 28.50 17.69
C ARG A 303 31.33 29.24 18.52
N CYS A 304 31.29 29.03 19.83
CA CYS A 304 32.31 29.53 20.74
C CYS A 304 33.62 28.76 20.56
N PRO A 305 34.77 29.41 20.32
CA PRO A 305 36.05 28.71 20.16
C PRO A 305 36.57 28.09 21.47
N ALA A 306 36.16 28.62 22.63
CA ALA A 306 36.68 28.19 23.93
C ALA A 306 35.97 26.93 24.48
N CYS A 307 34.64 26.91 24.46
CA CYS A 307 33.83 25.81 25.02
C CYS A 307 32.98 25.06 23.99
N GLN A 308 33.16 25.36 22.69
CA GLN A 308 32.45 24.72 21.58
C GLN A 308 30.91 24.82 21.61
N SER A 309 30.33 25.59 22.55
CA SER A 309 28.90 25.85 22.60
C SER A 309 28.44 26.60 21.35
N GLU A 310 27.31 26.19 20.80
CA GLU A 310 26.71 26.81 19.64
C GLU A 310 25.62 27.80 20.08
N ILE A 311 25.85 29.09 19.79
CA ILE A 311 24.95 30.16 20.17
C ILE A 311 23.97 30.40 19.04
N LEU A 312 22.69 30.40 19.40
CA LEU A 312 21.55 30.47 18.50
C LEU A 312 20.90 31.84 18.66
N LEU A 313 21.11 32.70 17.67
CA LEU A 313 20.58 34.06 17.67
C LEU A 313 19.26 34.11 16.89
N GLY A 314 18.14 33.95 17.60
CA GLY A 314 16.83 34.30 17.06
C GLY A 314 16.74 35.83 16.92
N GLY A 315 16.44 36.30 15.71
CA GLY A 315 16.28 37.71 15.41
C GLY A 315 15.11 38.34 16.18
N SER A 316 15.41 39.52 16.73
CA SER A 316 14.50 40.45 17.40
C SER A 316 13.51 41.05 16.43
#